data_AF-R7SQV7-F1
#
_entry.id   AF-R7SQV7-F1
#
_cell.length_a   1.000
_cell.length_b   1.000
_cell.length_c   1.000
_cell.angle_alpha   90.00
_cell.angle_beta   90.00
_cell.angle_gamma   90.00
#
_symmetry.space_group_name_H-M   'P 1'
#
loop_
_entity.id
_entity.type
_entity.pdbx_description
1 polymer ?
#
loop_
_entity_poly.entity_id
_entity_poly.type
_entity_poly.pdbx_seq_one_letter_code
_entity_poly.pdbx_strand_id
1 'polypeptide(L)'
;VTSPGQMSATIGHHFAHPTNHFWKCLYGSQLTDRLLNPREDGTLPKSYSLGLTNLVERPSAQAAELANTEFTAGVPALFQKIIQRRPRIVCFVGKGIWDSFILKRTVSRKAKAEPFVYDLQPYKVIHTAPDATVHETLFSVVVSTSGLVAGYQLPEKIKQFSALKKRVDELRSGTLDTSSMTVLPIPKALLN
;
A
#
# COMPACT_ATOMS: atom_id res chain seq x y z
N VAL A 1 -5.35 0.23 1.79
CA VAL A 1 -6.58 1.06 1.65
C VAL A 1 -6.85 1.75 2.99
N THR A 2 -7.43 2.95 3.02
CA THR A 2 -7.68 3.72 4.26
C THR A 2 -8.66 3.05 5.20
N SER A 3 -9.82 2.66 4.66
CA SER A 3 -10.96 2.02 5.30
C SER A 3 -11.86 1.46 4.20
N PRO A 4 -12.75 0.51 4.47
CA PRO A 4 -13.84 0.25 3.53
C PRO A 4 -14.71 1.51 3.48
N GLY A 5 -14.77 2.18 2.31
CA GLY A 5 -15.78 3.22 2.10
C GLY A 5 -17.18 2.65 2.33
N GLN A 6 -18.16 3.44 2.76
CA GLN A 6 -19.52 2.98 3.08
C GLN A 6 -20.07 1.91 2.11
N MET A 7 -19.91 2.12 0.80
CA MET A 7 -20.32 1.14 -0.20
C MET A 7 -19.43 -0.12 -0.26
N SER A 8 -18.12 -0.03 -0.05
CA SER A 8 -17.24 -1.22 0.10
C SER A 8 -17.54 -2.01 1.39
N ALA A 9 -17.98 -1.33 2.45
CA ALA A 9 -18.44 -1.95 3.69
C ALA A 9 -19.79 -2.66 3.50
N THR A 10 -20.71 -2.06 2.74
CA THR A 10 -22.03 -2.63 2.42
C THR A 10 -21.94 -3.75 1.37
N ILE A 11 -21.04 -3.64 0.39
CA ILE A 11 -20.82 -4.64 -0.67
C ILE A 11 -19.88 -5.76 -0.20
N GLY A 12 -19.05 -5.52 0.83
CA GLY A 12 -18.10 -6.50 1.37
C GLY A 12 -16.83 -6.71 0.54
N HIS A 13 -16.55 -5.84 -0.44
CA HIS A 13 -15.44 -5.98 -1.37
C HIS A 13 -14.58 -4.72 -1.49
N HIS A 14 -13.27 -4.88 -1.64
CA HIS A 14 -12.34 -3.77 -1.73
C HIS A 14 -12.55 -2.93 -3.01
N PHE A 15 -12.55 -1.61 -2.85
CA PHE A 15 -12.67 -0.64 -3.95
C PHE A 15 -13.88 -0.84 -4.87
N ALA A 16 -15.02 -1.30 -4.32
CA ALA A 16 -16.20 -1.66 -5.10
C ALA A 16 -16.99 -0.46 -5.69
N HIS A 17 -16.72 0.77 -5.23
CA HIS A 17 -17.44 1.94 -5.71
C HIS A 17 -17.20 2.17 -7.22
N PRO A 18 -18.23 2.41 -8.05
CA PRO A 18 -18.09 2.49 -9.52
C PRO A 18 -17.11 3.55 -10.03
N THR A 19 -16.95 4.65 -9.28
CA THR A 19 -16.01 5.72 -9.62
C THR A 19 -14.59 5.45 -9.17
N ASN A 20 -14.32 4.33 -8.48
CA ASN A 20 -12.98 3.97 -8.06
C ASN A 20 -12.16 3.40 -9.23
N HIS A 21 -10.96 3.90 -9.41
CA HIS A 21 -10.09 3.51 -10.52
C HIS A 21 -9.21 2.29 -10.21
N PHE A 22 -9.24 1.73 -8.99
CA PHE A 22 -8.30 0.69 -8.56
C PHE A 22 -8.24 -0.52 -9.51
N TRP A 23 -9.38 -1.13 -9.81
CA TRP A 23 -9.45 -2.30 -10.68
C TRP A 23 -9.01 -2.00 -12.12
N LYS A 24 -9.36 -0.80 -12.62
CA LYS A 24 -8.89 -0.31 -13.93
C LYS A 24 -7.38 -0.06 -13.92
N CYS A 25 -6.82 0.39 -12.80
CA CYS A 25 -5.38 0.60 -12.66
C CYS A 25 -4.62 -0.72 -12.63
N LEU A 26 -5.10 -1.74 -11.90
CA LEU A 26 -4.49 -3.07 -11.89
C LEU A 26 -4.40 -3.69 -13.29
N TYR A 27 -5.51 -3.61 -14.04
CA TYR A 27 -5.54 -4.12 -15.41
C TYR A 27 -4.70 -3.27 -16.36
N GLY A 28 -4.88 -1.95 -16.35
CA GLY A 28 -4.16 -1.04 -17.23
C GLY A 28 -2.64 -1.05 -17.01
N SER A 29 -2.18 -1.42 -15.82
CA SER A 29 -0.76 -1.58 -15.49
C SER A 29 -0.23 -3.00 -15.70
N GLN A 30 -1.07 -3.95 -16.14
CA GLN A 30 -0.73 -5.36 -16.30
C GLN A 30 -0.28 -6.03 -14.99
N LEU A 31 -0.77 -5.54 -13.84
CA LEU A 31 -0.69 -6.28 -12.57
C LEU A 31 -1.68 -7.45 -12.57
N THR A 32 -2.77 -7.31 -13.32
CA THR A 32 -3.67 -8.39 -13.71
C THR A 32 -3.74 -8.48 -15.23
N ASP A 33 -3.95 -9.69 -15.75
CA ASP A 33 -4.05 -9.99 -17.18
C ASP A 33 -5.42 -9.63 -17.78
N ARG A 34 -6.44 -9.50 -16.93
CA ARG A 34 -7.79 -9.04 -17.28
C ARG A 34 -8.31 -8.03 -16.26
N LEU A 35 -9.37 -7.32 -16.65
CA LEU A 35 -10.14 -6.49 -15.73
C LEU A 35 -10.97 -7.37 -14.80
N LEU A 36 -10.66 -7.33 -13.50
CA LEU A 36 -11.38 -8.07 -12.47
C LEU A 36 -12.58 -7.26 -11.96
N ASN A 37 -13.67 -7.96 -11.64
CA ASN A 37 -14.76 -7.40 -10.86
C ASN A 37 -14.35 -7.26 -9.39
N PRO A 38 -14.79 -6.22 -8.65
CA PRO A 38 -14.52 -6.11 -7.22
C PRO A 38 -14.86 -7.36 -6.40
N ARG A 39 -15.87 -8.13 -6.80
CA ARG A 39 -16.26 -9.39 -6.15
C ARG A 39 -15.22 -10.50 -6.24
N GLU A 40 -14.23 -10.34 -7.10
CA GLU A 40 -13.14 -11.29 -7.31
C GLU A 40 -11.91 -10.97 -6.44
N ASP A 41 -11.99 -10.01 -5.51
CA ASP A 41 -10.86 -9.61 -4.68
C ASP A 41 -10.21 -10.74 -3.87
N GLY A 42 -11.00 -11.71 -3.40
CA GLY A 42 -10.51 -12.92 -2.75
C GLY A 42 -9.63 -13.81 -3.64
N THR A 43 -9.66 -13.64 -4.97
CA THR A 43 -8.85 -14.42 -5.92
C THR A 43 -7.44 -13.86 -6.11
N LEU A 44 -7.21 -12.59 -5.72
CA LEU A 44 -5.97 -11.87 -5.96
C LEU A 44 -4.73 -12.57 -5.37
N PRO A 45 -4.75 -13.11 -4.13
CA PRO A 45 -3.57 -13.74 -3.55
C PRO A 45 -3.14 -14.97 -4.33
N LYS A 46 -4.10 -15.83 -4.71
CA LYS A 46 -3.82 -17.09 -5.40
C LYS A 46 -3.41 -16.86 -6.87
N SER A 47 -4.12 -15.96 -7.56
CA SER A 47 -3.98 -15.83 -9.02
C SER A 47 -2.89 -14.83 -9.42
N TYR A 48 -2.62 -13.82 -8.59
CA TYR A 48 -1.71 -12.71 -8.93
C TYR A 48 -0.65 -12.46 -7.86
N SER A 49 -0.64 -13.20 -6.75
CA SER A 49 0.23 -12.91 -5.59
C SER A 49 0.04 -11.49 -5.03
N LEU A 50 -1.18 -10.97 -5.10
CA LEU A 50 -1.55 -9.65 -4.60
C LEU A 50 -2.47 -9.79 -3.39
N GLY A 51 -2.13 -9.12 -2.28
CA GLY A 51 -2.96 -9.05 -1.09
C GLY A 51 -3.57 -7.65 -0.92
N LEU A 52 -4.80 -7.58 -0.40
CA LEU A 52 -5.45 -6.32 -0.04
C LEU A 52 -5.63 -6.25 1.48
N THR A 53 -5.40 -5.07 2.06
CA THR A 53 -5.66 -4.79 3.47
C THR A 53 -6.04 -3.33 3.68
N ASN A 54 -6.79 -3.07 4.76
CA ASN A 54 -7.14 -1.74 5.22
C ASN A 54 -6.22 -1.32 6.38
N LEU A 55 -5.98 -0.01 6.52
CA LEU A 55 -5.29 0.58 7.69
C LEU A 55 -6.25 0.67 8.89
N VAL A 56 -7.51 1.03 8.63
CA VAL A 56 -8.58 1.09 9.63
C VAL A 56 -9.65 0.08 9.24
N GLU A 57 -10.05 -0.79 10.19
CA GLU A 57 -11.05 -1.84 9.96
C GLU A 57 -12.48 -1.31 10.04
N ARG A 58 -12.71 -0.20 10.76
CA ARG A 58 -14.02 0.45 10.87
C ARG A 58 -14.46 1.06 9.53
N PRO A 59 -15.73 0.83 9.08
CA PRO A 59 -16.32 1.54 7.95
C PRO A 59 -16.34 3.06 8.21
N SER A 60 -15.92 3.86 7.23
CA SER A 60 -16.11 5.32 7.22
C SER A 60 -16.74 5.73 5.89
N ALA A 61 -17.57 6.79 5.86
CA ALA A 61 -18.22 7.20 4.61
C ALA A 61 -17.18 7.70 3.60
N GLN A 62 -16.13 8.37 4.10
CA GLN A 62 -15.00 8.84 3.29
C GLN A 62 -13.65 8.68 4.00
N ALA A 63 -12.58 8.61 3.21
CA ALA A 63 -11.21 8.71 3.73
C ALA A 63 -10.92 10.10 4.35
N ALA A 64 -11.65 11.14 3.93
CA ALA A 64 -11.53 12.50 4.44
C ALA A 64 -12.21 12.70 5.81
N GLU A 65 -13.10 11.79 6.22
CA GLU A 65 -13.76 11.82 7.53
C GLU A 65 -12.93 11.14 8.63
N LEU A 66 -11.92 10.35 8.25
CA LEU A 66 -11.02 9.73 9.21
C LEU A 66 -10.02 10.78 9.68
N ALA A 67 -10.04 11.07 10.97
CA ALA A 67 -9.05 11.95 11.57
C ALA A 67 -7.65 11.33 11.42
N ASN A 68 -6.61 12.17 11.27
CA ASN A 68 -5.21 11.71 11.26
C ASN A 68 -4.86 10.83 12.47
N THR A 69 -5.58 11.01 13.58
CA THR A 69 -5.49 10.20 14.80
C THR A 69 -5.97 8.77 14.60
N GLU A 70 -7.05 8.54 13.84
CA GLU A 70 -7.57 7.19 13.54
C GLU A 70 -6.62 6.43 12.61
N PHE A 71 -6.05 7.09 11.59
CA PHE A 71 -5.02 6.47 10.76
C PHE A 71 -3.80 6.06 11.57
N THR A 72 -3.33 6.97 12.44
CA THR A 72 -2.17 6.71 13.31
C THR A 72 -2.43 5.54 14.27
N ALA A 73 -3.68 5.39 14.76
CA ALA A 73 -4.07 4.27 15.63
C ALA A 73 -4.09 2.91 14.91
N GLY A 74 -4.35 2.90 13.60
CA GLY A 74 -4.32 1.67 12.78
C GLY A 74 -2.92 1.19 12.41
N VAL A 75 -1.89 2.05 12.49
CA VAL A 75 -0.53 1.72 12.07
C VAL A 75 0.07 0.50 12.78
N PRO A 76 -0.05 0.33 14.11
CA PRO A 76 0.49 -0.84 14.80
C PRO A 76 -0.05 -2.16 14.25
N ALA A 77 -1.36 -2.26 14.04
CA ALA A 77 -2.01 -3.47 13.51
C ALA A 77 -1.58 -3.75 12.06
N LEU A 78 -1.51 -2.72 11.22
CA LEU A 78 -0.97 -2.86 9.86
C LEU A 78 0.49 -3.33 9.88
N PHE A 79 1.31 -2.72 10.72
CA PHE A 79 2.72 -3.06 10.81
C PHE A 79 2.92 -4.51 11.27
N GLN A 80 2.16 -4.97 12.26
CA GLN A 80 2.14 -6.38 12.67
C GLN A 80 1.79 -7.32 11.51
N LYS A 81 0.76 -7.00 10.71
CA LYS A 81 0.41 -7.79 9.51
C LYS A 81 1.58 -7.83 8.51
N ILE A 82 2.31 -6.73 8.33
CA ILE A 82 3.49 -6.67 7.45
C ILE A 82 4.62 -7.58 7.95
N ILE A 83 4.92 -7.56 9.26
CA ILE A 83 5.97 -8.42 9.85
C ILE A 83 5.60 -9.90 9.75
N GLN A 84 4.32 -10.23 9.97
CA GLN A 84 3.85 -11.62 9.92
C GLN A 84 3.76 -12.17 8.49
N ARG A 85 3.27 -11.36 7.54
CA ARG A 85 3.03 -11.81 6.16
C ARG A 85 4.22 -11.61 5.23
N ARG A 86 5.19 -10.77 5.63
CA ARG A 86 6.45 -10.49 4.93
C ARG A 86 6.27 -10.25 3.41
N PRO A 87 5.38 -9.33 2.98
CA PRO A 87 5.22 -9.05 1.55
C PRO A 87 6.48 -8.38 0.98
N ARG A 88 6.81 -8.61 -0.29
CA ARG A 88 7.98 -7.98 -0.95
C ARG A 88 7.82 -6.46 -1.06
N ILE A 89 6.63 -6.00 -1.43
CA ILE A 89 6.27 -4.58 -1.47
C ILE A 89 4.92 -4.38 -0.77
N VAL A 90 4.82 -3.32 0.03
CA VAL A 90 3.55 -2.75 0.49
C VAL A 90 3.30 -1.46 -0.28
N CYS A 91 2.23 -1.43 -1.07
CA CYS A 91 1.81 -0.24 -1.79
C CYS A 91 0.70 0.49 -1.02
N PHE A 92 0.98 1.74 -0.64
CA PHE A 92 -0.01 2.65 -0.07
C PHE A 92 -0.77 3.36 -1.19
N VAL A 93 -2.07 3.11 -1.26
CA VAL A 93 -2.98 3.80 -2.19
C VAL A 93 -3.47 5.09 -1.55
N GLY A 94 -2.69 6.16 -1.71
CA GLY A 94 -2.92 7.49 -1.15
C GLY A 94 -1.83 7.94 -0.18
N LYS A 95 -1.31 9.15 -0.41
CA LYS A 95 -0.22 9.76 0.39
C LYS A 95 -0.58 9.93 1.87
N GLY A 96 -1.82 10.29 2.20
CA GLY A 96 -2.23 10.48 3.60
C GLY A 96 -2.02 9.23 4.48
N ILE A 97 -2.25 8.04 3.92
CA ILE A 97 -2.01 6.77 4.62
C ILE A 97 -0.52 6.59 4.92
N TRP A 98 0.30 6.87 3.90
CA TRP A 98 1.75 6.79 4.00
C TRP A 98 2.28 7.77 5.05
N ASP A 99 1.80 9.02 5.03
CA ASP A 99 2.23 10.05 5.98
C ASP A 99 1.96 9.62 7.43
N SER A 100 0.76 9.09 7.72
CA SER A 100 0.44 8.56 9.05
C SER A 100 1.30 7.36 9.43
N PHE A 101 1.54 6.44 8.48
CA PHE A 101 2.40 5.29 8.70
C PHE A 101 3.84 5.70 9.04
N ILE A 102 4.47 6.52 8.20
CA ILE A 102 5.89 6.86 8.36
C ILE A 102 6.14 7.78 9.56
N LEU A 103 5.21 8.69 9.87
CA LEU A 103 5.29 9.54 11.06
C LEU A 103 5.29 8.71 12.36
N LYS A 104 4.54 7.60 12.38
CA LYS A 104 4.49 6.70 13.54
C LYS A 104 5.68 5.73 13.59
N ARG A 105 6.36 5.48 12.47
CA ARG A 105 7.52 4.57 12.38
C ARG A 105 8.87 5.26 12.51
N THR A 106 8.94 6.56 12.28
CA THR A 106 10.18 7.34 12.35
C THR A 106 10.08 8.42 13.41
N VAL A 107 11.21 8.77 14.04
CA VAL A 107 11.31 9.98 14.87
C VAL A 107 11.71 11.11 13.94
N SER A 108 10.74 11.80 13.35
CA SER A 108 11.05 12.84 12.35
C SER A 108 11.87 13.99 12.97
N ARG A 109 13.08 14.20 12.43
CA ARG A 109 13.69 15.53 12.32
C ARG A 109 13.04 16.23 11.12
N LYS A 110 12.69 17.51 11.25
CA LYS A 110 12.18 18.33 10.13
C LYS A 110 13.21 18.33 8.99
N ALA A 111 12.93 17.60 7.92
CA ALA A 111 13.68 17.73 6.66
C ALA A 111 13.17 18.96 5.89
N LYS A 112 14.01 19.52 5.01
CA LYS A 112 13.57 20.55 4.04
C LYS A 112 12.41 20.00 3.20
N ALA A 113 11.45 20.87 2.90
CA ALA A 113 10.23 20.53 2.18
C ALA A 113 10.52 20.31 0.68
N GLU A 114 11.00 19.12 0.33
CA GLU A 114 11.03 18.67 -1.06
C GLU A 114 9.64 18.17 -1.50
N PRO A 115 9.27 18.29 -2.79
CA PRO A 115 8.04 17.72 -3.31
C PRO A 115 7.99 16.20 -3.07
N PHE A 116 6.83 15.71 -2.64
CA PHE A 116 6.65 14.28 -2.44
C PHE A 116 6.70 13.53 -3.78
N VAL A 117 7.52 12.47 -3.84
CA VAL A 117 7.67 11.62 -5.01
C VAL A 117 6.90 10.32 -4.79
N TYR A 118 5.91 10.06 -5.65
CA TYR A 118 5.24 8.76 -5.76
C TYR A 118 6.17 7.73 -6.42
N ASP A 119 5.95 6.44 -6.16
CA ASP A 119 6.85 5.27 -6.37
C ASP A 119 7.46 4.78 -5.03
N LEU A 120 8.55 4.01 -5.09
CA LEU A 120 9.28 3.50 -3.93
C LEU A 120 9.72 4.62 -2.99
N GLN A 121 9.51 4.39 -1.71
CA GLN A 121 9.93 5.27 -0.64
C GLN A 121 11.27 4.77 -0.09
N PRO A 122 12.13 5.65 0.45
CA PRO A 122 13.49 5.32 0.88
C PRO A 122 13.53 4.59 2.22
N TYR A 123 12.57 3.69 2.46
CA TYR A 123 12.40 2.94 3.70
C TYR A 123 12.17 1.47 3.40
N LYS A 124 12.66 0.61 4.29
CA LYS A 124 12.43 -0.83 4.23
C LYS A 124 12.32 -1.44 5.61
N VAL A 125 11.79 -2.65 5.68
CA VAL A 125 11.85 -3.52 6.86
C VAL A 125 12.70 -4.73 6.51
N ILE A 126 13.59 -5.14 7.40
CA ILE A 126 14.39 -6.36 7.25
C ILE A 126 13.79 -7.46 8.13
N HIS A 127 13.50 -8.62 7.54
CA HIS A 127 13.00 -9.81 8.23
C HIS A 127 14.16 -10.76 8.49
N THR A 128 14.49 -10.96 9.77
CA THR A 128 15.63 -11.79 10.21
C THR A 128 15.22 -13.17 10.69
N ALA A 129 13.95 -13.56 10.52
CA ALA A 129 13.49 -14.88 10.94
C ALA A 129 14.17 -15.98 10.10
N PRO A 130 14.66 -17.08 10.70
CA PRO A 130 15.39 -18.13 9.99
C PRO A 130 14.61 -18.79 8.84
N ASP A 131 13.28 -18.78 8.92
CA ASP A 131 12.35 -19.35 7.94
C ASP A 131 11.91 -18.34 6.86
N ALA A 132 12.44 -17.11 6.88
CA ALA A 132 11.98 -16.06 5.99
C ALA A 132 12.39 -16.31 4.53
N THR A 133 11.39 -16.54 3.69
CA THR A 133 11.54 -16.57 2.22
C THR A 133 11.61 -15.16 1.61
N VAL A 134 11.20 -14.14 2.37
CA VAL A 134 11.31 -12.73 2.01
C VAL A 134 12.09 -12.04 3.11
N HIS A 135 13.30 -11.56 2.78
CA HIS A 135 14.22 -10.95 3.74
C HIS A 135 14.02 -9.45 3.93
N GLU A 136 13.30 -8.79 3.02
CA GLU A 136 12.93 -7.39 3.18
C GLU A 136 11.56 -7.05 2.58
N THR A 137 10.88 -6.10 3.21
CA THR A 137 9.67 -5.46 2.68
C THR A 137 9.99 -4.02 2.34
N LEU A 138 9.70 -3.64 1.09
CA LEU A 138 9.79 -2.26 0.62
C LEU A 138 8.43 -1.55 0.68
N PHE A 139 8.46 -0.23 0.64
CA PHE A 139 7.25 0.60 0.64
C PHE A 139 7.15 1.40 -0.66
N SER A 140 5.97 1.40 -1.27
CA SER A 140 5.65 2.21 -2.44
C SER A 140 4.39 3.03 -2.16
N VAL A 141 4.27 4.19 -2.78
CA VAL A 141 3.10 5.05 -2.64
C VAL A 141 2.60 5.44 -4.02
N VAL A 142 1.31 5.25 -4.22
CA VAL A 142 0.56 5.76 -5.38
C VAL A 142 -0.50 6.75 -4.91
N VAL A 143 -0.99 7.57 -5.83
CA VAL A 143 -2.12 8.45 -5.57
C VAL A 143 -3.36 7.64 -5.20
N SER A 144 -4.29 8.26 -4.47
CA SER A 144 -5.56 7.61 -4.17
C SER A 144 -6.33 7.31 -5.45
N THR A 145 -6.88 6.10 -5.55
CA THR A 145 -7.66 5.64 -6.70
C THR A 145 -9.11 6.12 -6.68
N SER A 146 -9.53 6.88 -5.66
CA SER A 146 -10.87 7.47 -5.60
C SER A 146 -11.13 8.37 -6.81
N GLY A 147 -12.34 8.30 -7.35
CA GLY A 147 -12.82 9.21 -8.40
C GLY A 147 -12.95 10.66 -7.94
N LEU A 148 -12.95 10.91 -6.62
CA LEU A 148 -13.01 12.27 -6.04
C LEU A 148 -11.68 13.03 -6.15
N VAL A 149 -10.58 12.34 -6.45
CA VAL A 149 -9.26 12.97 -6.60
C VAL A 149 -9.16 13.60 -7.99
N ALA A 150 -9.58 14.86 -8.11
CA ALA A 150 -9.62 15.58 -9.38
C ALA A 150 -8.23 15.83 -10.00
N GLY A 151 -7.18 15.91 -9.17
CA GLY A 151 -5.82 16.19 -9.63
C GLY A 151 -5.12 15.06 -10.39
N TYR A 152 -5.73 13.86 -10.46
CA TYR A 152 -5.17 12.71 -11.18
C TYR A 152 -6.26 11.98 -11.96
N GLN A 153 -6.15 11.97 -13.28
CA GLN A 153 -7.04 11.19 -14.15
C GLN A 153 -6.59 9.73 -14.22
N LEU A 154 -7.40 8.88 -14.86
CA LEU A 154 -7.14 7.45 -14.95
C LEU A 154 -5.77 7.11 -15.59
N PRO A 155 -5.34 7.74 -16.71
CA PRO A 155 -4.04 7.44 -17.32
C PRO A 155 -2.85 7.68 -16.38
N GLU A 156 -2.88 8.75 -15.59
CA GLU A 156 -1.83 9.09 -14.63
C GLU A 156 -1.80 8.09 -13.47
N LYS A 157 -2.97 7.64 -13.01
CA LYS A 157 -3.08 6.59 -12.00
C LYS A 157 -2.52 5.26 -12.54
N ILE A 158 -2.86 4.89 -13.77
CA ILE A 158 -2.31 3.72 -14.46
C ILE A 158 -0.79 3.82 -14.54
N LYS A 159 -0.23 4.98 -14.93
CA LYS A 159 1.23 5.18 -15.00
C LYS A 159 1.93 4.88 -13.68
N GLN A 160 1.34 5.27 -12.55
CA GLN A 160 1.91 4.97 -11.22
C GLN A 160 1.81 3.49 -10.87
N PHE A 161 0.73 2.81 -11.24
CA PHE A 161 0.62 1.35 -11.07
C PHE A 161 1.58 0.59 -12.01
N SER A 162 1.83 1.10 -13.23
CA SER A 162 2.84 0.54 -14.14
C SER A 162 4.26 0.70 -13.59
N ALA A 163 4.55 1.83 -12.93
CA ALA A 163 5.79 2.00 -12.19
C ALA A 163 5.89 0.95 -11.07
N LEU A 164 4.84 0.75 -10.27
CA LEU A 164 4.79 -0.31 -9.25
C LEU A 164 5.03 -1.70 -9.84
N LYS A 165 4.40 -2.04 -10.97
CA LYS A 165 4.63 -3.31 -11.68
C LYS A 165 6.10 -3.49 -12.06
N LYS A 166 6.72 -2.44 -12.60
CA LYS A 166 8.15 -2.42 -12.92
C LYS A 166 9.01 -2.72 -11.69
N ARG A 167 8.69 -2.16 -10.51
CA ARG A 167 9.43 -2.45 -9.26
C ARG A 167 9.25 -3.87 -8.78
N VAL A 168 8.05 -4.43 -8.93
CA VAL A 168 7.80 -5.84 -8.64
C VAL A 168 8.67 -6.73 -9.54
N ASP A 169 8.79 -6.38 -10.82
CA ASP A 169 9.62 -7.15 -11.77
C ASP A 169 11.12 -7.02 -11.44
N GLU A 170 11.61 -5.81 -11.15
CA GLU A 170 13.01 -5.57 -10.72
C GLU A 170 13.36 -6.34 -9.43
N LEU A 171 12.42 -6.45 -8.49
CA LEU A 171 12.57 -7.28 -7.28
C LEU A 171 12.51 -8.78 -7.57
N ARG A 172 11.88 -9.22 -8.66
CA ARG A 172 11.85 -10.63 -9.06
C ARG A 172 13.12 -11.03 -9.78
N SER A 173 13.67 -10.13 -10.60
CA SER A 173 14.95 -10.33 -11.28
C SER A 173 16.17 -10.06 -10.39
N GLY A 174 15.99 -9.45 -9.22
CA GLY A 174 17.09 -9.11 -8.29
C GLY A 174 17.91 -7.90 -8.74
N THR A 175 17.35 -7.04 -9.60
CA THR A 175 18.05 -5.87 -10.17
C THR A 175 17.79 -4.57 -9.40
N LEU A 176 16.91 -4.60 -8.40
CA LEU A 176 16.62 -3.44 -7.57
C LEU A 176 17.65 -3.31 -6.43
N ASP A 177 18.43 -2.23 -6.43
CA ASP A 177 19.31 -1.89 -5.31
C ASP A 177 18.54 -1.20 -4.18
N THR A 178 18.62 -1.77 -2.98
CA THR A 178 17.95 -1.27 -1.76
C THR A 178 18.95 -0.96 -0.64
N SER A 179 20.26 -0.99 -0.93
CA SER A 179 21.34 -0.81 0.05
C SER A 179 21.31 0.55 0.75
N SER A 180 20.88 1.59 0.04
CA SER A 180 20.78 2.97 0.54
C SER A 180 19.48 3.27 1.30
N MET A 181 18.53 2.33 1.36
CA MET A 181 17.23 2.56 2.01
C MET A 181 17.33 2.50 3.54
N THR A 182 16.58 3.37 4.21
CA THR A 182 16.52 3.44 5.68
C THR A 182 15.74 2.26 6.25
N VAL A 183 16.35 1.53 7.19
CA VAL A 183 15.69 0.40 7.86
C VAL A 183 14.76 0.91 8.96
N LEU A 184 13.46 0.62 8.84
CA LEU A 184 12.49 0.83 9.90
C LEU A 184 12.66 -0.27 10.95
N PRO A 185 12.86 0.09 12.23
CA PRO A 185 13.08 -0.90 13.28
C PRO A 185 11.83 -1.77 13.46
N ILE A 186 11.98 -3.05 13.81
CA ILE A 186 10.86 -3.89 14.25
C ILE A 186 10.82 -3.84 15.78
N PRO A 187 9.69 -3.44 16.41
CA PRO A 187 9.54 -3.52 17.86
C PRO A 187 9.74 -4.95 18.35
N LYS A 188 10.50 -5.13 19.44
CA LYS A 188 10.79 -6.47 20.01
C LYS A 188 9.53 -7.31 20.26
N ALA A 189 8.43 -6.67 20.64
CA ALA A 189 7.14 -7.34 20.86
C ALA A 189 6.55 -8.03 19.61
N LEU A 190 7.05 -7.72 18.41
CA LEU A 190 6.61 -8.31 17.13
C LEU A 190 7.63 -9.31 16.56
N LEU A 191 8.74 -9.59 17.28
CA LEU A 191 9.80 -10.52 16.86
C LEU A 191 9.63 -11.94 17.41
N ASN A 192 8.54 -12.19 18.15
CA ASN A 192 8.24 -13.48 18.80
C ASN A 192 7.20 -14.28 18.01
#